data_AF-A0A3D4Q9B4-F1
#
_entry.id   AF-A0A3D4Q9B4-F1
#
_cell.length_a   1.000
_cell.length_b   1.000
_cell.length_c   1.000
_cell.angle_alpha   90.00
_cell.angle_beta   90.00
_cell.angle_gamma   90.00
#
_symmetry.space_group_name_H-M   'P 1'
#
loop_
_entity.id
_entity.type
_entity.pdbx_description
1 polymer ?
#
loop_
_entity_poly.entity_id
_entity_poly.type
_entity_poly.pdbx_seq_one_letter_code
_entity_poly.pdbx_strand_id
1 'polypeptide(L)'
;PALVDTLRNVATTLGAIPIVVNAEKHDAATAAVSHLPHIIASSLVNIVKDSDDETQLMKTLAAGGFRDITRIASSSPEMWEQICNTNRKPLVELLDRYIAELQDISASLKKESSDLKILHMFESSREYRNSISAKNKGVLTADYSFSVDIEDEVGAISTISVILASKGISIKNMGINNGRDHGEGALRISFYEEEAKEKARAVLERYRYDVRA
;
A
#
# COMPACT_ATOMS: atom_id res chain seq x y z
N PRO A 1 9.74 -27.64 17.29
CA PRO A 1 8.76 -28.07 16.26
C PRO A 1 7.30 -27.99 16.76
N ALA A 2 6.91 -28.80 17.75
CA ALA A 2 5.53 -28.85 18.26
C ALA A 2 4.98 -27.52 18.82
N LEU A 3 5.82 -26.74 19.52
CA LEU A 3 5.40 -25.42 20.04
C LEU A 3 5.16 -24.40 18.92
N VAL A 4 6.00 -24.41 17.88
CA VAL A 4 5.84 -23.54 16.71
C VAL A 4 4.55 -23.88 15.97
N ASP A 5 4.25 -25.17 15.83
CA ASP A 5 3.01 -25.62 15.20
C ASP A 5 1.77 -25.23 16.03
N THR A 6 1.88 -25.29 17.36
CA THR A 6 0.81 -24.83 18.26
C THR A 6 0.55 -23.33 18.09
N LEU A 7 1.60 -22.50 18.10
CA LEU A 7 1.48 -21.05 17.88
C LEU A 7 0.94 -20.73 16.47
N ARG A 8 1.37 -21.50 15.47
CA ARG A 8 0.85 -21.39 14.10
C ARG A 8 -0.66 -21.64 14.08
N ASN A 9 -1.12 -22.70 14.73
CA ASN A 9 -2.55 -23.03 14.79
C ASN A 9 -3.37 -21.95 15.50
N VAL A 10 -2.84 -21.39 16.59
CA VAL A 10 -3.48 -20.25 17.28
C VAL A 10 -3.63 -19.07 16.32
N ALA A 11 -2.55 -18.66 15.64
CA ALA A 11 -2.58 -17.56 14.68
C ALA A 11 -3.57 -17.81 13.52
N THR A 12 -3.56 -19.02 12.95
CA THR A 12 -4.48 -19.40 11.88
C THR A 12 -5.94 -19.40 12.35
N THR A 13 -6.22 -19.84 13.58
CA THR A 13 -7.59 -19.83 14.16
C THR A 13 -8.12 -18.41 14.33
N LEU A 14 -7.23 -17.43 14.53
CA LEU A 14 -7.55 -16.00 14.56
C LEU A 14 -7.66 -15.38 13.15
N GLY A 15 -7.51 -16.16 12.08
CA GLY A 15 -7.56 -15.69 10.69
C GLY A 15 -6.28 -15.02 10.19
N ALA A 16 -5.20 -15.03 10.98
CA ALA A 16 -3.90 -14.53 10.56
C ALA A 16 -3.19 -15.53 9.64
N ILE A 17 -2.18 -15.05 8.90
CA ILE A 17 -1.33 -15.92 8.11
C ILE A 17 0.05 -15.95 8.74
N PRO A 18 0.37 -17.00 9.50
CA PRO A 18 1.66 -17.10 10.17
C PRO A 18 2.79 -17.39 9.17
N ILE A 19 3.84 -16.57 9.22
CA ILE A 19 5.08 -16.78 8.50
C ILE A 19 6.16 -17.15 9.52
N VAL A 20 6.82 -18.30 9.33
CA VAL A 20 7.95 -18.70 10.17
C VAL A 20 9.24 -18.23 9.53
N VAL A 21 9.93 -17.34 10.24
CA VAL A 21 11.18 -16.71 9.80
C VAL A 21 12.13 -16.63 10.99
N ASN A 22 13.44 -16.57 10.74
CA ASN A 22 14.41 -16.31 11.82
C ASN A 22 14.36 -14.83 12.24
N ALA A 23 14.85 -14.54 13.45
CA ALA A 23 14.79 -13.21 14.02
C ALA A 23 15.54 -12.17 13.18
N GLU A 24 16.73 -12.52 12.69
CA GLU A 24 17.57 -11.58 11.93
C GLU A 24 16.95 -11.17 10.60
N LYS A 25 16.33 -12.13 9.88
CA LYS A 25 15.62 -11.83 8.62
C LYS A 25 14.34 -11.06 8.88
N HIS A 26 13.63 -11.36 9.96
CA HIS A 26 12.46 -10.57 10.36
C HIS A 26 12.86 -9.10 10.61
N ASP A 27 13.90 -8.89 11.40
CA ASP A 27 14.36 -7.56 11.80
C ASP A 27 14.90 -6.76 10.61
N ALA A 28 15.67 -7.40 9.72
CA ALA A 28 16.12 -6.75 8.48
C ALA A 28 14.95 -6.41 7.54
N ALA A 29 13.97 -7.31 7.39
CA ALA A 29 12.80 -7.08 6.54
C ALA A 29 11.93 -5.95 7.10
N THR A 30 11.59 -5.99 8.39
CA THR A 30 10.77 -4.96 9.05
C THR A 30 11.49 -3.62 9.14
N ALA A 31 12.82 -3.59 9.26
CA ALA A 31 13.58 -2.35 9.14
C ALA A 31 13.33 -1.67 7.79
N ALA A 32 13.35 -2.43 6.69
CA ALA A 32 13.15 -1.89 5.34
C ALA A 32 11.71 -1.52 5.02
N VAL A 33 10.74 -2.39 5.34
CA VAL A 33 9.35 -2.22 4.88
C VAL A 33 8.43 -1.57 5.90
N SER A 34 8.91 -1.33 7.14
CA SER A 34 8.11 -0.76 8.23
C SER A 34 8.84 0.37 8.98
N HIS A 35 10.03 0.11 9.53
CA HIS A 35 10.67 1.05 10.46
C HIS A 35 11.26 2.28 9.76
N LEU A 36 12.07 2.08 8.72
CA LEU A 36 12.63 3.19 7.94
C LEU A 36 11.51 4.08 7.33
N PRO A 37 10.41 3.53 6.75
CA PRO A 37 9.27 4.34 6.35
C PRO A 37 8.70 5.27 7.44
N HIS A 38 8.65 4.84 8.70
CA HIS A 38 8.20 5.70 9.81
C HIS A 38 9.15 6.86 10.07
N ILE A 39 10.46 6.63 9.99
CA ILE A 39 11.46 7.69 10.11
C ILE A 39 11.33 8.69 8.96
N ILE A 40 11.23 8.20 7.72
CA ILE A 40 11.10 9.04 6.52
C ILE A 40 9.82 9.89 6.60
N ALA A 41 8.69 9.29 6.97
CA ALA A 41 7.43 10.02 7.10
C ALA A 41 7.52 11.11 8.17
N SER A 42 8.10 10.80 9.33
CA SER A 42 8.22 11.74 10.45
C SER A 42 9.21 12.86 10.16
N SER A 43 10.35 12.54 9.53
CA SER A 43 11.35 13.55 9.14
C SER A 43 10.80 14.47 8.05
N LEU A 44 10.03 13.95 7.09
CA LEU A 44 9.37 14.75 6.06
C LEU A 44 8.35 15.73 6.66
N VAL A 45 7.55 15.29 7.63
CA VAL A 45 6.62 16.18 8.36
C VAL A 45 7.39 17.29 9.08
N ASN A 46 8.49 16.95 9.75
CA ASN A 46 9.30 17.94 10.46
C ASN A 46 9.96 18.95 9.51
N ILE A 47 10.48 18.51 8.35
CA ILE A 47 11.04 19.41 7.33
C ILE A 47 9.98 20.41 6.86
N VAL A 48 8.76 19.94 6.55
CA VAL A 48 7.67 20.84 6.13
C VAL A 48 7.31 21.80 7.25
N LYS A 49 7.12 21.30 8.48
CA LYS A 49 6.82 22.12 9.65
C LYS A 49 7.86 23.23 9.86
N ASP A 50 9.15 22.89 9.77
CA ASP A 50 10.23 23.80 10.08
C ASP A 50 10.58 24.74 8.90
N SER A 51 10.07 24.44 7.69
CA SER A 51 10.21 25.28 6.49
C SER A 51 8.98 26.15 6.21
N ASP A 52 7.86 25.90 6.88
CA ASP A 52 6.63 26.67 6.70
C ASP A 52 6.77 28.04 7.37
N ASP A 53 6.35 29.08 6.66
CA ASP A 53 6.42 30.46 7.16
C ASP A 53 5.14 30.84 7.91
N GLU A 54 5.03 32.11 8.33
CA GLU A 54 3.87 32.61 9.07
C GLU A 54 2.55 32.48 8.28
N THR A 55 2.61 32.40 6.94
CA THR A 55 1.42 32.24 6.09
C THR A 55 0.85 30.82 6.16
N GLN A 56 1.64 29.85 6.65
CA GLN A 56 1.28 28.43 6.71
C GLN A 56 0.83 27.85 5.36
N LEU A 57 1.43 28.34 4.27
CA LEU A 57 1.09 27.88 2.93
C LEU A 57 1.40 26.39 2.76
N MET A 58 2.53 25.89 3.28
CA MET A 58 2.88 24.48 3.12
C MET A 58 1.89 23.59 3.85
N LYS A 59 1.54 23.93 5.09
CA LYS A 59 0.50 23.22 5.85
C LYS A 59 -0.87 23.26 5.17
N THR A 60 -1.21 24.36 4.50
CA THR A 60 -2.47 24.50 3.75
C THR A 60 -2.47 23.61 2.50
N LEU A 61 -1.34 23.54 1.79
CA LEU A 61 -1.17 22.71 0.59
C LEU A 61 -0.90 21.24 0.89
N ALA A 62 -0.55 20.90 2.13
CA ALA A 62 -0.30 19.55 2.64
C ALA A 62 -1.59 18.71 2.76
N ALA A 63 -2.37 18.64 1.68
CA ALA A 63 -3.56 17.82 1.51
C ALA A 63 -3.29 16.63 0.58
N GLY A 64 -4.23 15.67 0.53
CA GLY A 64 -4.14 14.50 -0.36
C GLY A 64 -2.87 13.67 -0.12
N GLY A 65 -2.05 13.52 -1.17
CA GLY A 65 -0.90 12.62 -1.19
C GLY A 65 0.13 12.86 -0.08
N PHE A 66 0.32 14.11 0.38
CA PHE A 66 1.19 14.38 1.53
C PHE A 66 0.66 13.73 2.81
N ARG A 67 -0.64 13.92 3.12
CA ARG A 67 -1.28 13.29 4.29
C ARG A 67 -1.26 11.77 4.19
N ASP A 68 -1.42 11.22 2.99
CA ASP A 68 -1.44 9.77 2.79
C ASP A 68 -0.08 9.14 3.05
N ILE A 69 1.00 9.73 2.50
CA ILE A 69 2.37 9.25 2.67
C ILE A 69 2.84 9.42 4.11
N THR A 70 2.43 10.51 4.77
CA THR A 70 2.84 10.85 6.14
C THR A 70 1.89 10.36 7.22
N ARG A 71 0.80 9.67 6.87
CA ARG A 71 -0.20 9.16 7.83
C ARG A 71 0.41 8.43 9.01
N ILE A 72 1.47 7.65 8.76
CA ILE A 72 2.15 6.84 9.77
C ILE A 72 2.99 7.66 10.76
N ALA A 73 3.31 8.92 10.45
CA ALA A 73 4.01 9.83 11.37
C ALA A 73 3.15 10.22 12.59
N SER A 74 1.83 9.95 12.56
CA SER A 74 0.93 10.16 13.70
C SER A 74 0.89 8.98 14.69
N SER A 75 1.79 8.00 14.54
CA SER A 75 1.89 6.85 15.45
C SER A 75 2.52 7.21 16.81
N SER A 76 2.40 6.34 17.82
CA SER A 76 2.97 6.59 19.17
C SER A 76 4.48 6.83 19.11
N PRO A 77 4.96 8.01 19.56
CA PRO A 77 6.39 8.31 19.59
C PRO A 77 7.19 7.35 20.47
N GLU A 78 6.66 6.99 21.64
CA GLU A 78 7.34 6.13 22.63
C GLU A 78 7.54 4.71 22.07
N MET A 79 6.53 4.16 21.41
CA MET A 79 6.62 2.86 20.76
C MET A 79 7.66 2.88 19.64
N TRP A 80 7.67 3.93 18.80
CA TRP A 80 8.59 4.02 17.67
C TRP A 80 10.03 4.28 18.09
N GLU A 81 10.26 5.03 19.17
CA GLU A 81 11.58 5.14 19.79
C GLU A 81 12.10 3.77 20.24
N GLN A 82 11.26 2.99 20.94
CA GLN A 82 11.61 1.64 21.37
C GLN A 82 11.95 0.73 20.19
N ILE A 83 11.12 0.72 19.14
CA ILE A 83 11.36 -0.07 17.92
C ILE A 83 12.69 0.31 17.27
N CYS A 84 12.98 1.62 17.16
CA CYS A 84 14.25 2.10 16.61
C CYS A 84 15.44 1.65 17.46
N ASN A 85 15.31 1.68 18.78
CA ASN A 85 16.37 1.25 19.70
C ASN A 85 16.63 -0.26 19.63
N THR A 86 15.57 -1.07 19.57
CA THR A 86 15.69 -2.54 19.49
C THR A 86 16.17 -3.02 18.14
N ASN A 87 15.84 -2.32 17.04
CA ASN A 87 16.21 -2.71 15.68
C ASN A 87 17.24 -1.77 15.01
N ARG A 88 18.09 -1.15 15.83
CA ARG A 88 18.99 -0.05 15.43
C ARG A 88 19.97 -0.41 14.31
N LYS A 89 20.59 -1.59 14.37
CA LYS A 89 21.66 -1.96 13.43
C LYS A 89 21.19 -2.00 11.97
N PRO A 90 20.21 -2.84 11.58
CA PRO A 90 19.74 -2.86 10.19
C PRO A 90 19.06 -1.55 9.78
N LEU A 91 18.47 -0.83 10.73
CA LEU A 91 17.87 0.47 10.49
C LEU A 91 18.90 1.53 10.09
N VAL A 92 20.05 1.62 10.78
CA VAL A 92 21.14 2.53 10.43
C VAL A 92 21.70 2.20 9.04
N GLU A 93 21.97 0.91 8.77
CA GLU A 93 22.48 0.48 7.46
C GLU A 93 21.54 0.88 6.31
N LEU A 94 20.22 0.77 6.50
CA LEU A 94 19.23 1.17 5.51
C LEU A 94 19.08 2.70 5.41
N LEU A 95 19.14 3.40 6.54
CA LEU A 95 19.07 4.86 6.57
C LEU A 95 20.26 5.48 5.83
N ASP A 96 21.48 4.98 6.03
CA ASP A 96 22.67 5.46 5.32
C ASP A 96 22.55 5.26 3.81
N ARG A 97 22.03 4.11 3.38
CA ARG A 97 21.74 3.84 1.95
C ARG A 97 20.70 4.80 1.39
N TYR A 98 19.64 5.07 2.14
CA TYR A 98 18.61 6.01 1.72
C TYR A 98 19.14 7.44 1.61
N ILE A 99 19.99 7.86 2.56
CA ILE A 99 20.68 9.16 2.50
C ILE A 99 21.56 9.26 1.26
N ALA A 100 22.33 8.21 0.95
CA ALA A 100 23.18 8.19 -0.25
C ALA A 100 22.35 8.31 -1.55
N GLU A 101 21.19 7.64 -1.62
CA GLU A 101 20.25 7.75 -2.74
C GLU A 101 19.72 9.19 -2.88
N LEU A 102 19.29 9.83 -1.79
CA LEU A 102 18.84 11.23 -1.81
C LEU A 102 19.95 12.21 -2.20
N GLN A 103 21.19 11.98 -1.75
CA GLN A 103 22.35 12.79 -2.14
C GLN A 103 22.61 12.69 -3.64
N ASP A 104 22.52 11.49 -4.20
CA ASP A 104 22.71 11.24 -5.62
C ASP A 104 21.61 11.89 -6.48
N ILE A 105 20.34 11.79 -6.04
CA ILE A 105 19.21 12.51 -6.65
C ILE A 105 19.42 14.02 -6.58
N SER A 106 19.84 14.55 -5.43
CA SER A 106 20.14 15.97 -5.26
C SER A 106 21.25 16.43 -6.19
N ALA A 107 22.29 15.61 -6.39
CA ALA A 107 23.37 15.90 -7.32
C ALA A 107 22.90 15.95 -8.78
N SER A 108 22.01 15.04 -9.20
CA SER A 108 21.37 15.09 -10.51
C SER A 108 20.51 16.34 -10.70
N LEU A 109 19.68 16.70 -9.71
CA LEU A 109 18.82 17.89 -9.76
C LEU A 109 19.60 19.21 -9.84
N LYS A 110 20.86 19.24 -9.37
CA LYS A 110 21.72 20.43 -9.43
C LYS A 110 22.39 20.63 -10.78
N LYS A 111 22.37 19.64 -11.68
CA LYS A 111 22.91 19.79 -13.03
C LYS A 111 21.89 20.52 -13.91
N GLU A 112 22.36 21.49 -14.70
CA GLU A 112 21.50 22.19 -15.66
C GLU A 112 21.17 21.32 -16.89
N SER A 113 21.98 20.30 -17.18
CA SER A 113 21.72 19.33 -18.24
C SER A 113 20.90 18.15 -17.74
N SER A 114 19.88 17.78 -18.50
CA SER A 114 19.04 16.62 -18.20
C SER A 114 19.86 15.33 -18.28
N ASP A 115 20.11 14.69 -17.13
CA ASP A 115 20.45 13.27 -17.07
C ASP A 115 19.16 12.45 -16.85
N LEU A 116 18.96 11.37 -17.60
CA LEU A 116 17.74 10.53 -17.53
C LEU A 116 17.58 9.80 -16.17
N LYS A 117 18.39 10.15 -15.17
CA LYS A 117 18.48 9.45 -13.90
C LYS A 117 17.20 9.55 -13.08
N ILE A 118 16.60 10.73 -13.02
CA ILE A 118 15.33 10.96 -12.31
C ILE A 118 14.20 10.16 -12.99
N LEU A 119 14.19 10.13 -14.32
CA LEU A 119 13.24 9.32 -15.09
C LEU A 119 13.39 7.83 -14.73
N HIS A 120 14.61 7.29 -14.82
CA HIS A 120 14.87 5.89 -14.49
C HIS A 120 14.51 5.55 -13.03
N MET A 121 14.73 6.47 -12.08
CA MET A 121 14.30 6.30 -10.69
C MET A 121 12.77 6.14 -10.59
N PHE A 122 12.00 7.00 -11.26
CA PHE A 122 10.54 6.89 -11.28
C PHE A 122 10.04 5.65 -12.01
N GLU A 123 10.66 5.26 -13.12
CA GLU A 123 10.31 4.03 -13.85
C GLU A 123 10.58 2.78 -13.00
N SER A 124 11.78 2.66 -12.45
CA SER A 124 12.16 1.51 -11.62
C SER A 124 11.28 1.38 -10.37
N SER A 125 10.99 2.49 -9.69
CA SER A 125 10.11 2.49 -8.52
C SER A 125 8.66 2.16 -8.88
N ARG A 126 8.14 2.65 -10.02
CA ARG A 126 6.81 2.28 -10.53
C ARG A 126 6.73 0.78 -10.83
N GLU A 127 7.71 0.23 -11.55
CA GLU A 127 7.75 -1.19 -11.90
C GLU A 127 7.77 -2.07 -10.65
N TYR A 128 8.65 -1.79 -9.70
CA TYR A 128 8.74 -2.55 -8.47
C TYR A 128 7.45 -2.42 -7.64
N ARG A 129 6.91 -1.21 -7.49
CA ARG A 129 5.66 -0.98 -6.74
C ARG A 129 4.47 -1.72 -7.35
N ASN A 130 4.33 -1.69 -8.67
CA ASN A 130 3.25 -2.41 -9.37
C ASN A 130 3.37 -3.94 -9.19
N SER A 131 4.58 -4.46 -8.98
CA SER A 131 4.80 -5.88 -8.71
C SER A 131 4.29 -6.35 -7.34
N ILE A 132 4.19 -5.44 -6.34
CA ILE A 132 3.84 -5.77 -4.95
C ILE A 132 2.41 -6.33 -4.81
N SER A 133 1.51 -6.03 -5.77
CA SER A 133 0.17 -6.62 -5.81
C SER A 133 0.01 -7.73 -6.86
N ALA A 134 0.87 -7.79 -7.89
CA ALA A 134 0.70 -8.76 -8.96
C ALA A 134 1.21 -10.18 -8.61
N LYS A 135 2.11 -10.31 -7.62
CA LYS A 135 2.85 -11.55 -7.34
C LYS A 135 2.94 -12.02 -5.88
N ASN A 136 2.15 -11.46 -4.95
CA ASN A 136 1.94 -12.10 -3.63
C ASN A 136 1.12 -13.41 -3.71
N LYS A 137 1.07 -14.05 -4.88
CA LYS A 137 0.51 -15.37 -5.18
C LYS A 137 1.30 -16.54 -4.58
N GLY A 138 2.38 -16.28 -3.83
CA GLY A 138 3.33 -17.31 -3.40
C GLY A 138 2.93 -18.11 -2.16
N VAL A 139 2.03 -17.62 -1.31
CA VAL A 139 1.59 -18.37 -0.10
C VAL A 139 0.10 -18.18 0.24
N LEU A 140 -0.63 -17.23 -0.36
CA LEU A 140 -1.96 -16.88 0.16
C LEU A 140 -2.98 -16.42 -0.87
N THR A 141 -3.97 -17.30 -1.08
CA THR A 141 -5.24 -17.12 -1.81
C THR A 141 -5.12 -16.69 -3.27
N ALA A 142 -5.74 -17.44 -4.17
CA ALA A 142 -5.92 -17.00 -5.54
C ALA A 142 -6.65 -15.63 -5.57
N ASP A 143 -6.20 -14.75 -6.46
CA ASP A 143 -6.81 -13.43 -6.63
C ASP A 143 -8.11 -13.59 -7.41
N TYR A 144 -9.22 -13.58 -6.68
CA TYR A 144 -10.56 -13.61 -7.26
C TYR A 144 -11.11 -12.19 -7.27
N SER A 145 -10.68 -11.37 -8.23
CA SER A 145 -11.16 -9.99 -8.37
C SER A 145 -11.47 -9.62 -9.82
N PHE A 146 -12.24 -8.55 -9.99
CA PHE A 146 -12.46 -7.86 -11.26
C PHE A 146 -12.69 -6.36 -10.98
N SER A 147 -12.64 -5.55 -12.03
CA SER A 147 -13.00 -4.13 -11.96
C SER A 147 -14.32 -3.89 -12.69
N VAL A 148 -15.15 -3.02 -12.12
CA VAL A 148 -16.44 -2.61 -12.68
C VAL A 148 -16.39 -1.12 -12.96
N ASP A 149 -16.74 -0.73 -14.17
CA ASP A 149 -16.91 0.69 -14.49
C ASP A 149 -18.16 1.22 -13.79
N ILE A 150 -18.03 2.31 -13.02
CA ILE A 150 -19.15 2.96 -12.33
C ILE A 150 -19.13 4.45 -12.57
N GLU A 151 -20.31 5.02 -12.72
CA GLU A 151 -20.50 6.47 -12.78
C GLU A 151 -20.28 7.08 -11.38
N ASP A 152 -19.64 8.25 -11.33
CA ASP A 152 -19.40 8.99 -10.09
C ASP A 152 -20.67 9.73 -9.62
N GLU A 153 -21.68 8.95 -9.24
CA GLU A 153 -22.98 9.43 -8.78
C GLU A 153 -23.36 8.86 -7.42
N VAL A 154 -24.24 9.59 -6.72
CA VAL A 154 -24.75 9.18 -5.41
C VAL A 154 -25.45 7.83 -5.53
N GLY A 155 -24.91 6.83 -4.81
CA GLY A 155 -25.50 5.49 -4.73
C GLY A 155 -24.92 4.45 -5.69
N ALA A 156 -23.97 4.79 -6.56
CA ALA A 156 -23.36 3.84 -7.50
C ALA A 156 -22.80 2.58 -6.81
N ILE A 157 -21.97 2.77 -5.77
CA ILE A 157 -21.38 1.68 -4.98
C ILE A 157 -22.45 0.89 -4.22
N SER A 158 -23.45 1.59 -3.68
CA SER A 158 -24.53 0.96 -2.91
C SER A 158 -25.38 0.04 -3.79
N THR A 159 -25.62 0.44 -5.04
CA THR A 159 -26.41 -0.32 -6.00
C THR A 159 -25.74 -1.65 -6.32
N ILE A 160 -24.43 -1.64 -6.60
CA ILE A 160 -23.65 -2.86 -6.83
C ILE A 160 -23.69 -3.77 -5.59
N SER A 161 -23.49 -3.17 -4.41
CA SER A 161 -23.49 -3.93 -3.15
C SER A 161 -24.84 -4.62 -2.91
N VAL A 162 -25.95 -3.92 -3.15
CA VAL A 162 -27.32 -4.46 -3.04
C VAL A 162 -27.58 -5.54 -4.09
N ILE A 163 -27.15 -5.34 -5.34
CA ILE A 163 -27.28 -6.34 -6.41
C ILE A 163 -26.59 -7.65 -5.99
N LEU A 164 -25.34 -7.58 -5.55
CA LEU A 164 -24.57 -8.76 -5.14
C LEU A 164 -25.16 -9.42 -3.88
N ALA A 165 -25.53 -8.63 -2.89
CA ALA A 165 -26.19 -9.12 -1.67
C ALA A 165 -27.53 -9.81 -1.97
N SER A 166 -28.34 -9.30 -2.89
CA SER A 166 -29.61 -9.91 -3.31
C SER A 166 -29.45 -11.30 -3.93
N LYS A 167 -28.24 -11.64 -4.38
CA LYS A 167 -27.85 -12.94 -4.93
C LYS A 167 -27.06 -13.80 -3.95
N GLY A 168 -26.93 -13.36 -2.70
CA GLY A 168 -26.18 -14.07 -1.66
C GLY A 168 -24.68 -14.12 -1.91
N ILE A 169 -24.13 -13.17 -2.68
CA ILE A 169 -22.71 -13.13 -3.02
C ILE A 169 -21.97 -12.29 -1.98
N SER A 170 -21.01 -12.92 -1.28
CA SER A 170 -20.18 -12.24 -0.29
C SER A 170 -18.95 -11.60 -0.93
N ILE A 171 -18.67 -10.36 -0.53
CA ILE A 171 -17.55 -9.55 -1.03
C ILE A 171 -16.42 -9.60 0.00
N LYS A 172 -15.20 -9.91 -0.44
CA LYS A 172 -14.00 -9.91 0.41
C LYS A 172 -13.47 -8.51 0.63
N ASN A 173 -13.39 -7.71 -0.43
CA ASN A 173 -12.95 -6.32 -0.38
C ASN A 173 -13.45 -5.55 -1.61
N MET A 174 -13.67 -4.25 -1.45
CA MET A 174 -14.10 -3.34 -2.50
C MET A 174 -13.37 -2.01 -2.37
N GLY A 175 -12.88 -1.46 -3.49
CA GLY A 175 -12.18 -0.18 -3.48
C GLY A 175 -12.19 0.51 -4.83
N ILE A 176 -12.18 1.85 -4.80
CA ILE A 176 -12.13 2.67 -6.01
C ILE A 176 -10.68 2.74 -6.48
N ASN A 177 -10.45 2.49 -7.77
CA ASN A 177 -9.15 2.65 -8.39
C ASN A 177 -9.04 4.05 -9.02
N ASN A 178 -8.24 4.92 -8.42
CA ASN A 178 -8.02 6.30 -8.90
C ASN A 178 -6.87 6.40 -9.91
N GLY A 179 -6.46 5.29 -10.51
CA GLY A 179 -5.40 5.25 -11.52
C GLY A 179 -5.88 5.75 -12.88
N ARG A 180 -5.29 6.83 -13.40
CA ARG A 180 -5.60 7.41 -14.72
C ARG A 180 -5.40 6.43 -15.89
N ASP A 181 -4.61 5.37 -15.70
CA ASP A 181 -4.30 4.37 -16.73
C ASP A 181 -5.44 3.34 -16.97
N HIS A 182 -6.46 3.26 -16.09
CA HIS A 182 -7.51 2.22 -16.15
C HIS A 182 -8.95 2.74 -16.23
N GLY A 183 -9.12 4.05 -16.47
CA GLY A 183 -10.42 4.73 -16.44
C GLY A 183 -10.70 5.29 -15.04
N GLU A 184 -11.02 6.59 -14.98
CA GLU A 184 -11.51 7.21 -13.74
C GLU A 184 -12.80 6.51 -13.30
N GLY A 185 -12.94 6.19 -12.01
CA GLY A 185 -14.17 5.64 -11.45
C GLY A 185 -14.26 4.11 -11.37
N ALA A 186 -13.26 3.34 -11.83
CA ALA A 186 -13.35 1.88 -11.78
C ALA A 186 -13.37 1.32 -10.33
N LEU A 187 -14.43 0.59 -9.98
CA LEU A 187 -14.59 -0.09 -8.70
C LEU A 187 -14.00 -1.50 -8.76
N ARG A 188 -12.91 -1.75 -8.04
CA ARG A 188 -12.33 -3.08 -7.91
C ARG A 188 -13.06 -3.86 -6.82
N ILE A 189 -13.54 -5.05 -7.15
CA ILE A 189 -14.24 -5.95 -6.23
C ILE A 189 -13.47 -7.27 -6.16
N SER A 190 -13.26 -7.77 -4.94
CA SER A 190 -12.61 -9.05 -4.68
C SER A 190 -13.49 -9.98 -3.88
N PHE A 191 -13.30 -11.29 -4.08
CA PHE A 191 -14.14 -12.36 -3.57
C PHE A 191 -13.28 -13.41 -2.85
N TYR A 192 -13.93 -14.22 -2.02
CA TYR A 192 -13.27 -15.29 -1.28
C TYR A 192 -12.99 -16.52 -2.16
N GLU A 193 -13.83 -16.76 -3.17
CA GLU A 193 -13.82 -17.95 -4.02
C GLU A 193 -14.01 -17.58 -5.49
N GLU A 194 -13.47 -18.40 -6.40
CA GLU A 194 -13.59 -18.19 -7.84
C GLU A 194 -15.04 -18.25 -8.31
N GLU A 195 -15.82 -19.19 -7.76
CA GLU A 195 -17.23 -19.36 -8.10
C GLU A 195 -18.05 -18.11 -7.77
N ALA A 196 -17.76 -17.46 -6.63
CA ALA A 196 -18.39 -16.22 -6.23
C ALA A 196 -18.05 -15.07 -7.19
N LYS A 197 -16.79 -14.98 -7.63
CA LYS A 197 -16.33 -14.01 -8.63
C LYS A 197 -17.05 -14.22 -9.98
N GLU A 198 -17.12 -15.44 -10.49
CA GLU A 198 -17.81 -15.73 -11.76
C GLU A 198 -19.32 -15.48 -11.67
N LYS A 199 -19.97 -15.86 -10.56
CA LYS A 199 -21.37 -15.53 -10.29
C LYS A 199 -21.59 -14.02 -10.25
N ALA A 200 -20.71 -13.28 -9.60
CA ALA A 200 -20.80 -11.83 -9.49
C ALA A 200 -20.65 -11.14 -10.84
N ARG A 201 -19.66 -11.56 -11.64
CA ARG A 201 -19.45 -11.09 -13.02
C ARG A 201 -20.73 -11.29 -13.84
N ALA A 202 -21.25 -12.52 -13.87
CA ALA A 202 -22.46 -12.84 -14.63
C ALA A 202 -23.70 -12.06 -14.17
N VAL A 203 -23.82 -11.76 -12.88
CA VAL A 203 -24.90 -10.93 -12.34
C VAL A 203 -24.74 -9.49 -12.81
N LEU A 204 -23.57 -8.88 -12.65
CA LEU A 204 -23.35 -7.47 -13.00
C LEU A 204 -23.45 -7.22 -14.51
N GLU A 205 -22.95 -8.13 -15.34
CA GLU A 205 -23.11 -8.06 -16.80
C GLU A 205 -24.60 -8.11 -17.21
N ARG A 206 -25.44 -8.89 -16.51
CA ARG A 206 -26.91 -8.88 -16.73
C ARG A 206 -27.57 -7.55 -16.38
N TYR A 207 -27.02 -6.82 -15.42
CA TYR A 207 -27.43 -5.46 -15.08
C TYR A 207 -26.73 -4.38 -15.93
N ARG A 208 -26.01 -4.79 -16.99
CA ARG A 208 -25.31 -3.92 -17.96
C ARG A 208 -24.12 -3.14 -17.41
N TYR A 209 -23.50 -3.61 -16.35
CA TYR A 209 -22.19 -3.09 -15.94
C TYR A 209 -21.07 -3.65 -16.84
N ASP A 210 -20.09 -2.81 -17.16
CA ASP A 210 -18.87 -3.24 -17.86
C ASP A 210 -17.88 -3.83 -16.84
N VAL A 211 -17.61 -5.14 -16.97
CA VAL A 211 -16.77 -5.90 -16.04
C VAL A 211 -15.45 -6.30 -16.70
N ARG A 212 -14.36 -5.68 -16.25
CA ARG A 212 -13.00 -5.90 -16.76
C ARG A 212 -12.23 -6.84 -15.82
N ALA A 213 -11.48 -7.77 -16.41
CA ALA A 213 -10.63 -8.71 -15.66
C ALA A 213 -9.44 -8.00 -14.99
#